data_AF-A0A974Y3X1-F1
#
_entry.id   AF-A0A974Y3X1-F1
#
_cell.length_a   1.000
_cell.length_b   1.000
_cell.length_c   1.000
_cell.angle_alpha   90.00
_cell.angle_beta   90.00
_cell.angle_gamma   90.00
#
_symmetry.space_group_name_H-M   'P 1'
#
loop_
_entity.id
_entity.type
_entity.pdbx_description
1 polymer ?
#
loop_
_entity_poly.entity_id
_entity_poly.type
_entity_poly.pdbx_seq_one_letter_code
_entity_poly.pdbx_strand_id
1 'polypeptide(L)'
;MDGLTLFERRVLDACLAGDDSRLDVLRMQAASAMVAEREHTGVGAYITLKVPDGTPALCAGSIILGDVNLDVAGVANGVATLLYVTSGKLDFIEFATYDDDWPEDPSLVSVGYLQWVPSSSGAFSGVPVKERDPETLAWQLQEREA
;
A
#
# COMPACT_ATOMS: atom_id res chain seq x y z
N MET A 1 -9.26 -13.78 -2.67
CA MET A 1 -7.89 -13.27 -2.91
C MET A 1 -7.16 -14.30 -3.74
N ASP A 2 -7.49 -14.33 -5.02
CA ASP A 2 -6.93 -15.29 -5.96
C ASP A 2 -5.77 -14.64 -6.71
N GLY A 3 -4.68 -15.38 -6.87
CA GLY A 3 -3.53 -14.94 -7.65
C GLY A 3 -2.52 -14.04 -6.94
N LEU A 4 -2.79 -13.53 -5.73
CA LEU A 4 -1.77 -12.82 -4.92
C LEU A 4 -0.68 -13.80 -4.45
N THR A 5 0.59 -13.39 -4.54
CA THR A 5 1.69 -14.10 -3.89
C THR A 5 1.62 -13.92 -2.36
N LEU A 6 2.40 -14.72 -1.61
CA LEU A 6 2.50 -14.55 -0.16
C LEU A 6 3.04 -13.17 0.21
N PHE A 7 4.00 -12.65 -0.58
CA PHE A 7 4.55 -11.31 -0.43
C PHE A 7 3.45 -10.24 -0.56
N GLU A 8 2.76 -10.22 -1.69
CA GLU A 8 1.74 -9.20 -2.00
C GLU A 8 0.58 -9.24 -1.01
N ARG A 9 0.15 -10.44 -0.61
CA ARG A 9 -0.90 -10.59 0.41
C ARG A 9 -0.49 -9.97 1.74
N ARG A 10 0.73 -10.25 2.21
CA ARG A 10 1.23 -9.69 3.48
C ARG A 10 1.35 -8.17 3.43
N VAL A 11 1.75 -7.62 2.29
CA VAL A 11 1.77 -6.16 2.06
C VAL A 11 0.36 -5.60 2.08
N LEU A 12 -0.57 -6.19 1.33
CA LEU A 12 -1.96 -5.73 1.28
C LEU A 12 -2.62 -5.78 2.67
N ASP A 13 -2.40 -6.86 3.43
CA ASP A 13 -2.87 -6.99 4.80
C ASP A 13 -2.31 -5.87 5.70
N ALA A 14 -1.04 -5.47 5.52
CA ALA A 14 -0.44 -4.36 6.26
C ALA A 14 -1.03 -2.99 5.84
N CYS A 15 -1.21 -2.76 4.54
CA CYS A 15 -1.85 -1.54 4.04
C CYS A 15 -3.28 -1.38 4.60
N LEU A 16 -3.98 -2.48 4.86
CA LEU A 16 -5.36 -2.51 5.33
C LEU A 16 -5.50 -2.73 6.85
N ALA A 17 -4.39 -2.76 7.59
CA ALA A 17 -4.39 -2.93 9.04
C ALA A 17 -4.81 -1.64 9.75
N GLY A 18 -5.65 -1.75 10.78
CA GLY A 18 -6.15 -0.63 11.56
C GLY A 18 -7.66 -0.72 11.83
N ASP A 19 -8.09 0.07 12.81
CA ASP A 19 -9.49 0.16 13.23
C ASP A 19 -10.13 1.42 12.64
N ASP A 20 -10.53 1.32 11.37
CA ASP A 20 -11.26 2.37 10.63
C ASP A 20 -12.29 1.71 9.71
N SER A 21 -13.52 2.25 9.69
CA SER A 21 -14.62 1.67 8.92
C SER A 21 -14.39 1.67 7.41
N ARG A 22 -13.54 2.57 6.89
CA ARG A 22 -13.12 2.55 5.48
C ARG A 22 -12.22 1.35 5.21
N LEU A 23 -11.32 1.02 6.14
CA LEU A 23 -10.47 -0.17 6.03
C LEU A 23 -11.29 -1.46 6.12
N ASP A 24 -12.40 -1.50 6.87
CA ASP A 24 -13.32 -2.64 6.85
C ASP A 24 -13.87 -2.89 5.43
N VAL A 25 -14.30 -1.84 4.74
CA VAL A 25 -14.80 -1.92 3.35
C VAL A 25 -13.69 -2.40 2.41
N LEU A 26 -12.49 -1.83 2.51
CA LEU A 26 -11.36 -2.25 1.69
C LEU A 26 -10.92 -3.69 1.98
N ARG A 27 -11.02 -4.17 3.23
CA ARG A 27 -10.79 -5.59 3.56
C ARG A 27 -11.83 -6.51 2.94
N MET A 28 -13.10 -6.10 2.88
CA MET A 28 -14.12 -6.85 2.13
C MET A 28 -13.79 -6.93 0.63
N GLN A 29 -13.28 -5.84 0.05
CA GLN A 29 -12.81 -5.84 -1.34
C GLN A 29 -11.60 -6.75 -1.53
N ALA A 30 -10.60 -6.66 -0.67
CA ALA A 30 -9.41 -7.50 -0.73
C ALA A 30 -9.80 -8.98 -0.74
N ALA A 31 -10.74 -9.39 0.12
CA ALA A 31 -11.18 -10.78 0.22
C ALA A 31 -11.65 -11.37 -1.12
N SER A 32 -12.29 -10.58 -1.99
CA SER A 32 -12.78 -11.00 -3.31
C SER A 32 -11.93 -10.54 -4.49
N ALA A 33 -10.93 -9.68 -4.27
CA ALA A 33 -10.05 -9.17 -5.31
C ALA A 33 -9.17 -10.28 -5.93
N MET A 34 -8.81 -10.06 -7.19
CA MET A 34 -7.87 -10.86 -7.95
C MET A 34 -6.76 -9.99 -8.53
N VAL A 35 -5.57 -10.55 -8.72
CA VAL A 35 -4.52 -9.86 -9.49
C VAL A 35 -4.88 -9.91 -10.96
N ALA A 36 -5.02 -8.74 -11.57
CA ALA A 36 -5.28 -8.59 -12.99
C ALA A 36 -3.97 -8.59 -13.80
N GLU A 37 -2.96 -7.88 -13.31
CA GLU A 37 -1.70 -7.66 -14.00
C GLU A 37 -0.55 -7.43 -13.03
N ARG A 38 0.67 -7.74 -13.48
CA ARG A 38 1.93 -7.38 -12.83
C ARG A 38 2.86 -6.74 -13.84
N GLU A 39 3.23 -5.50 -13.61
CA GLU A 39 4.22 -4.79 -14.41
C GLU A 39 5.50 -4.62 -13.59
N HIS A 40 6.64 -5.00 -14.15
CA HIS A 40 7.95 -4.80 -13.53
C HIS A 40 8.69 -3.71 -14.29
N THR A 41 9.17 -2.70 -13.58
CA THR A 41 9.81 -1.52 -14.19
C THR A 41 11.33 -1.57 -14.16
N GLY A 42 11.90 -2.62 -13.54
CA GLY A 42 13.33 -2.74 -13.22
C GLY A 42 13.64 -2.26 -11.80
N VAL A 43 13.10 -1.11 -11.39
CA VAL A 43 13.28 -0.52 -10.03
C VAL A 43 12.04 -0.65 -9.16
N GLY A 44 11.03 -1.38 -9.62
CA GLY A 44 9.78 -1.51 -8.91
C GLY A 44 8.80 -2.42 -9.62
N ALA A 45 7.58 -2.45 -9.09
CA ALA A 45 6.48 -3.17 -9.70
C ALA A 45 5.13 -2.52 -9.41
N TYR A 46 4.20 -2.67 -10.36
CA TYR A 46 2.78 -2.39 -10.19
C TYR A 46 2.00 -3.70 -10.17
N ILE A 47 1.18 -3.88 -9.14
CA ILE A 47 0.29 -5.03 -9.00
C ILE A 47 -1.15 -4.54 -9.11
N THR A 48 -1.72 -4.66 -10.30
CA THR A 48 -3.10 -4.22 -10.57
C THR A 48 -4.10 -5.23 -10.01
N LEU A 49 -5.05 -4.73 -9.24
CA LEU A 49 -6.10 -5.48 -8.59
C LEU A 49 -7.42 -5.27 -9.32
N LYS A 50 -8.20 -6.34 -9.45
CA LYS A 50 -9.58 -6.27 -9.94
C LYS A 50 -10.54 -6.67 -8.85
N VAL A 51 -11.33 -5.70 -8.41
CA VAL A 51 -12.43 -5.93 -7.46
C VAL A 51 -13.71 -6.29 -8.24
N PRO A 52 -14.34 -7.45 -7.97
CA PRO A 52 -15.58 -7.84 -8.64
C PRO A 52 -16.70 -6.81 -8.50
N ASP A 53 -17.52 -6.69 -9.54
CA ASP A 53 -18.71 -5.84 -9.52
C ASP A 53 -19.70 -6.32 -8.45
N GLY A 54 -20.37 -5.37 -7.79
CA GLY A 54 -21.27 -5.64 -6.66
C GLY A 54 -20.58 -5.71 -5.28
N THR A 55 -19.25 -5.71 -5.22
CA THR A 55 -18.51 -5.55 -3.97
C THR A 55 -18.71 -4.12 -3.42
N PRO A 56 -18.92 -3.93 -2.10
CA PRO A 56 -19.05 -2.59 -1.52
C PRO A 56 -17.88 -1.68 -1.87
N ALA A 57 -18.17 -0.46 -2.30
CA ALA A 57 -17.19 0.59 -2.58
C ALA A 57 -17.26 1.68 -1.51
N LEU A 58 -16.14 2.36 -1.26
CA LEU A 58 -16.16 3.58 -0.46
C LEU A 58 -16.94 4.67 -1.21
N CYS A 59 -17.69 5.48 -0.47
CA CYS A 59 -18.25 6.72 -1.01
C CYS A 59 -17.16 7.80 -0.95
N ALA A 60 -16.08 7.60 -1.70
CA ALA A 60 -14.91 8.46 -1.70
C ALA A 60 -14.28 8.53 -3.10
N GLY A 61 -13.59 9.63 -3.40
CA GLY A 61 -12.71 9.78 -4.55
C GLY A 61 -11.48 8.87 -4.50
N SER A 62 -10.31 9.41 -4.84
CA SER A 62 -9.06 8.64 -4.78
C SER A 62 -8.44 8.72 -3.39
N ILE A 63 -7.94 7.59 -2.88
CA ILE A 63 -7.23 7.48 -1.61
C ILE A 63 -5.88 6.81 -1.87
N ILE A 64 -4.83 7.28 -1.22
CA ILE A 64 -3.47 6.72 -1.34
C ILE A 64 -2.94 6.45 0.06
N LEU A 65 -2.69 5.18 0.36
CA LEU A 65 -2.00 4.76 1.58
C LEU A 65 -0.53 4.53 1.24
N GLY A 66 0.36 5.27 1.89
CA GLY A 66 1.79 5.25 1.61
C GLY A 66 2.65 5.23 2.87
N ASP A 67 2.10 4.71 3.96
CA ASP A 67 2.76 4.61 5.26
C ASP A 67 3.28 3.21 5.56
N VAL A 68 3.12 2.23 4.67
CA VAL A 68 3.72 0.90 4.88
C VAL A 68 5.21 0.96 4.54
N ASN A 69 6.05 0.59 5.52
CA ASN A 69 7.49 0.53 5.37
C ASN A 69 7.93 -0.93 5.27
N LEU A 70 8.64 -1.30 4.20
CA LEU A 70 9.04 -2.69 3.94
C LEU A 70 10.56 -2.83 3.91
N ASP A 71 11.04 -3.88 4.58
CA ASP A 71 12.37 -4.43 4.32
C ASP A 71 12.22 -5.65 3.42
N VAL A 72 12.81 -5.60 2.23
CA VAL A 72 12.77 -6.67 1.23
C VAL A 72 14.17 -7.25 1.07
N ALA A 73 14.30 -8.57 1.07
CA ALA A 73 15.60 -9.20 0.95
C ALA A 73 16.28 -8.82 -0.38
N GLY A 74 17.51 -8.33 -0.30
CA GLY A 74 18.26 -7.87 -1.48
C GLY A 74 18.06 -6.39 -1.84
N VAL A 75 17.21 -5.64 -1.12
CA VAL A 75 17.02 -4.20 -1.28
C VAL A 75 17.58 -3.48 -0.05
N ALA A 76 18.57 -2.59 -0.23
CA ALA A 76 19.33 -2.01 0.87
C ALA A 76 18.63 -0.83 1.54
N ASN A 77 17.98 0.02 0.75
CA ASN A 77 17.42 1.30 1.21
C ASN A 77 15.91 1.27 1.44
N GLY A 78 15.34 0.07 1.60
CA GLY A 78 13.90 -0.13 1.75
C GLY A 78 13.13 0.09 0.45
N VAL A 79 11.80 0.06 0.57
CA VAL A 79 10.88 0.12 -0.56
C VAL A 79 9.77 1.13 -0.25
N ALA A 80 9.60 2.11 -1.12
CA ALA A 80 8.40 2.93 -1.13
C ALA A 80 7.22 2.06 -1.57
N THR A 81 6.19 1.99 -0.73
CA THR A 81 5.00 1.16 -0.95
C THR A 81 3.76 2.02 -0.93
N LEU A 82 2.99 2.02 -2.02
CA LEU A 82 1.74 2.75 -2.12
C LEU A 82 0.59 1.79 -2.46
N LEU A 83 -0.53 1.90 -1.75
CA LEU A 83 -1.80 1.29 -2.14
C LEU A 83 -2.73 2.39 -2.66
N TYR A 84 -3.12 2.26 -3.91
CA TYR A 84 -4.08 3.14 -4.56
C TYR A 84 -5.49 2.57 -4.47
N VAL A 85 -6.43 3.44 -4.11
CA VAL A 85 -7.86 3.19 -4.14
C VAL A 85 -8.47 4.25 -5.02
N THR A 86 -9.09 3.84 -6.12
CA THR A 86 -9.64 4.74 -7.13
C THR A 86 -11.14 4.53 -7.22
N SER A 87 -11.91 5.63 -7.17
CA SER A 87 -13.38 5.57 -7.17
C SER A 87 -13.93 4.61 -6.10
N GLY A 88 -13.32 4.65 -4.91
CA GLY A 88 -13.69 3.82 -3.77
C GLY A 88 -13.39 2.32 -3.87
N LYS A 89 -12.63 1.86 -4.87
CA LYS A 89 -12.20 0.45 -5.04
C LYS A 89 -10.68 0.31 -5.00
N LEU A 90 -10.16 -0.79 -4.45
CA LEU A 90 -8.75 -1.17 -4.58
C LEU A 90 -8.36 -1.19 -6.06
N ASP A 91 -7.27 -0.50 -6.40
CA ASP A 91 -6.82 -0.32 -7.77
C ASP A 91 -5.49 -1.03 -8.00
N PHE A 92 -4.39 -0.55 -7.42
CA PHE A 92 -3.09 -1.21 -7.53
C PHE A 92 -2.20 -0.97 -6.31
N ILE A 93 -1.22 -1.86 -6.14
CA ILE A 93 -0.09 -1.65 -5.24
C ILE A 93 1.11 -1.25 -6.09
N GLU A 94 1.80 -0.19 -5.70
CA GLU A 94 3.08 0.21 -6.28
C GLU A 94 4.20 -0.05 -5.28
N PHE A 95 5.29 -0.60 -5.81
CA PHE A 95 6.56 -0.74 -5.13
C PHE A 95 7.64 0.01 -5.91
N ALA A 96 8.47 0.77 -5.23
CA ALA A 96 9.66 1.38 -5.81
C ALA A 96 10.85 1.28 -4.84
N THR A 97 11.97 0.79 -5.35
CA THR A 97 13.27 0.89 -4.67
C THR A 97 13.84 2.30 -4.84
N TYR A 98 14.79 2.67 -4.00
CA TYR A 98 15.49 3.95 -4.13
C TYR A 98 16.71 3.88 -5.06
N ASP A 99 17.53 2.83 -4.91
CA ASP A 99 18.82 2.71 -5.60
C ASP A 99 19.09 1.31 -6.19
N ASP A 100 18.25 0.32 -5.88
CA ASP A 100 18.46 -1.09 -6.22
C ASP A 100 17.52 -1.56 -7.34
N ASP A 101 17.83 -2.69 -7.98
CA ASP A 101 16.84 -3.36 -8.84
C ASP A 101 15.77 -4.04 -7.99
N TRP A 102 14.53 -4.08 -8.50
CA TRP A 102 13.46 -4.85 -7.90
C TRP A 102 13.69 -6.36 -8.12
N PRO A 103 13.64 -7.19 -7.05
CA PRO A 103 13.90 -8.62 -7.19
C PRO A 103 12.79 -9.35 -7.95
N GLU A 104 13.16 -10.35 -8.75
CA GLU A 104 12.19 -11.20 -9.49
C GLU A 104 11.26 -11.99 -8.55
N ASP A 105 11.77 -12.43 -7.39
CA ASP A 105 11.00 -13.12 -6.34
C ASP A 105 11.15 -12.37 -5.00
N PRO A 106 10.35 -11.32 -4.77
CA PRO A 106 10.48 -10.48 -3.58
C PRO A 106 10.10 -11.27 -2.32
N SER A 107 10.94 -11.17 -1.28
CA SER A 107 10.67 -11.77 0.02
C SER A 107 10.75 -10.74 1.14
N LEU A 108 9.72 -10.72 2.00
CA LEU A 108 9.63 -9.79 3.12
C LEU A 108 10.57 -10.23 4.25
N VAL A 109 11.49 -9.35 4.62
CA VAL A 109 12.28 -9.44 5.86
C VAL A 109 11.48 -8.87 7.02
N SER A 110 10.90 -7.68 6.84
CA SER A 110 10.11 -6.99 7.87
C SER A 110 9.01 -6.11 7.27
N VAL A 111 7.99 -5.84 8.07
CA VAL A 111 6.91 -4.89 7.77
C VAL A 111 6.78 -3.96 8.97
N GLY A 112 6.80 -2.67 8.71
CA GLY A 112 6.54 -1.61 9.68
C GLY A 112 5.75 -0.48 9.05
N TYR A 113 5.75 0.68 9.70
CA TYR A 113 5.03 1.85 9.21
C TYR A 113 5.90 3.11 9.22
N LEU A 114 5.47 4.13 8.50
CA LEU A 114 6.03 5.48 8.53
C LEU A 114 5.03 6.39 9.22
N GLN A 115 5.50 7.15 10.21
CA GLN A 115 4.78 8.31 10.72
C GLN A 115 5.19 9.54 9.92
N TRP A 116 4.22 10.19 9.28
CA TRP A 116 4.49 11.44 8.53
C TRP A 116 4.48 12.62 9.48
N VAL A 117 5.66 13.13 9.80
CA VAL A 117 5.83 14.30 10.68
C VAL A 117 6.24 15.54 9.88
N PRO A 118 5.82 16.74 10.32
CA PRO A 118 6.35 17.99 9.75
C PRO A 118 7.86 18.05 9.93
N SER A 119 8.56 18.38 8.86
CA SER A 119 10.00 18.64 8.88
C SER A 119 10.28 20.14 8.98
N SER A 120 11.51 20.48 9.38
CA SER A 120 11.95 21.87 9.50
C SER A 120 11.91 22.66 8.18
N SER A 121 11.86 22.00 7.03
CA SER A 121 11.75 22.64 5.70
C SER A 121 10.32 22.97 5.29
N GLY A 122 9.32 22.61 6.11
CA GLY A 122 7.89 22.72 5.75
C GLY A 122 7.38 21.55 4.90
N ALA A 123 8.26 20.61 4.50
CA ALA A 123 7.86 19.33 3.92
C ALA A 123 7.48 18.32 5.03
N PHE A 124 6.86 17.20 4.67
CA PHE A 124 6.70 16.07 5.58
C PHE A 124 7.88 15.10 5.45
N SER A 125 8.21 14.41 6.53
CA SER A 125 9.20 13.33 6.54
C SER A 125 8.59 12.08 7.15
N GLY A 126 8.79 10.94 6.50
CA GLY A 126 8.38 9.64 7.02
C GLY A 126 9.40 9.14 8.02
N VAL A 127 8.99 8.92 9.26
CA VAL A 127 9.83 8.35 10.32
C VAL A 127 9.39 6.91 10.56
N PRO A 128 10.29 5.91 10.46
CA PRO A 128 9.94 4.52 10.73
C PRO A 128 9.45 4.32 12.17
N VAL A 129 8.28 3.69 12.29
CA VAL A 129 7.63 3.33 13.55
C VAL A 129 7.17 1.87 13.50
N LYS A 130 7.10 1.23 14.67
CA LYS A 130 6.70 -0.19 14.76
C LYS A 130 5.19 -0.39 14.64
N GLU A 131 4.42 0.57 15.14
CA GLU A 131 2.97 0.56 15.12
C GLU A 131 2.46 1.67 14.21
N ARG A 132 1.34 1.42 13.53
CA ARG A 132 0.76 2.37 12.59
C ARG A 132 0.26 3.60 13.33
N ASP A 133 0.73 4.76 12.90
CA ASP A 133 0.32 6.03 13.51
C ASP A 133 -1.11 6.40 13.06
N PRO A 134 -2.06 6.59 14.00
CA PRO A 134 -3.46 6.82 13.66
C PRO A 134 -3.70 8.16 12.95
N GLU A 135 -2.91 9.20 13.25
CA GLU A 135 -3.04 10.51 12.61
C GLU A 135 -2.59 10.45 11.15
N THR A 136 -1.46 9.79 10.90
CA THR A 136 -0.96 9.46 9.56
C THR A 136 -2.01 8.71 8.76
N LEU A 137 -2.57 7.63 9.31
CA LEU A 137 -3.59 6.84 8.64
C LEU A 137 -4.84 7.68 8.34
N ALA A 138 -5.34 8.43 9.32
CA ALA A 138 -6.51 9.28 9.15
C ALA A 138 -6.31 10.33 8.06
N TRP A 139 -5.11 10.91 7.95
CA TRP A 139 -4.72 11.83 6.89
C TRP A 139 -4.65 11.17 5.51
N GLN A 140 -4.08 9.97 5.43
CA GLN A 140 -3.97 9.24 4.15
C GLN A 140 -5.31 8.75 3.63
N LEU A 141 -6.26 8.43 4.52
CA LEU A 141 -7.62 8.06 4.15
C LEU A 141 -8.50 9.25 3.73
N GLN A 142 -7.97 10.47 3.70
CA GLN A 142 -8.65 11.62 3.11
C GLN A 142 -8.61 11.54 1.59
N GLU A 143 -9.72 11.94 0.96
CA GLU A 143 -9.83 12.00 -0.48
C GLU A 143 -8.79 12.95 -1.08
N ARG A 144 -8.21 12.53 -2.19
CA ARG A 144 -7.32 13.31 -3.03
C ARG A 144 -8.04 13.62 -4.34
N GLU A 145 -7.91 14.86 -4.81
CA GLU A 145 -8.24 15.17 -6.20
C GLU A 145 -7.23 14.42 -7.09
N ALA A 146 -7.76 13.71 -8.09
CA ALA A 146 -6.97 12.97 -9.08
C ALA A 146 -6.36 13.90 -10.12
#